data_AF-A0A9D6SE50-F1
#
_entry.id   AF-A0A9D6SE50-F1
#
_cell.length_a   1.000
_cell.length_b   1.000
_cell.length_c   1.000
_cell.angle_alpha   90.00
_cell.angle_beta   90.00
_cell.angle_gamma   90.00
#
_symmetry.space_group_name_H-M   'P 1'
#
loop_
_entity.id
_entity.type
_entity.pdbx_description
1 polymer ?
#
loop_
_entity_poly.entity_id
_entity_poly.type
_entity_poly.pdbx_seq_one_letter_code
_entity_poly.pdbx_strand_id
1 'polypeptide(L)'
;MAFDSEGFNRQIALPPELKVSHIRKAVEYIEREATDLVEVYFEQANVFSGLVGIFGVRALHSLSPYKKHKHPDVAQQRFPDLSLGGKLNPPPKQALESKGTTRPWALQSHYNHPGWYIVWRYLVDPAKIIKAGKSVVIWRVDVAFLRQEDWKYEGSKAAEGRGGRTHTFGVKQPADRFSSAIAYCHPKIVLRQSRPTLANGVA
;
A
#
# COMPACT_ATOMS: atom_id res chain seq x y z
N MET A 1 -11.54 13.00 -10.78
CA MET A 1 -11.08 11.64 -11.14
C MET A 1 -12.30 10.79 -11.42
N ALA A 2 -12.36 10.12 -12.57
CA ALA A 2 -13.47 9.24 -12.91
C ALA A 2 -13.09 7.79 -12.50
N PHE A 3 -13.69 7.30 -11.41
CA PHE A 3 -13.63 5.90 -11.04
C PHE A 3 -14.70 5.12 -11.83
N ASP A 4 -14.42 3.87 -12.20
CA ASP A 4 -15.46 2.98 -12.72
C ASP A 4 -16.43 2.55 -11.60
N SER A 5 -17.50 1.83 -11.95
CA SER A 5 -18.53 1.38 -10.99
C SER A 5 -17.99 0.48 -9.89
N GLU A 6 -16.80 -0.10 -10.09
CA GLU A 6 -16.13 -0.97 -9.14
C GLU A 6 -15.08 -0.22 -8.33
N GLY A 7 -14.90 1.08 -8.58
CA GLY A 7 -14.03 1.96 -7.81
C GLY A 7 -12.61 2.11 -8.35
N PHE A 8 -12.31 1.65 -9.57
CA PHE A 8 -10.97 1.74 -10.14
C PHE A 8 -10.80 2.94 -11.07
N ASN A 9 -9.66 3.62 -10.93
CA ASN A 9 -9.26 4.70 -11.83
C ASN A 9 -8.36 4.12 -12.94
N ARG A 10 -8.88 4.07 -14.17
CA ARG A 10 -8.16 3.53 -15.33
C ARG A 10 -7.21 4.52 -16.00
N GLN A 11 -7.27 5.80 -15.62
CA GLN A 11 -6.45 6.87 -16.17
C GLN A 11 -5.20 7.16 -15.34
N ILE A 12 -5.04 6.49 -14.20
CA ILE A 12 -3.92 6.70 -13.30
C ILE A 12 -2.61 6.19 -13.92
N ALA A 13 -1.51 6.89 -13.67
CA ALA A 13 -0.19 6.38 -14.00
C ALA A 13 0.13 5.16 -13.12
N LEU A 14 0.58 4.08 -13.74
CA LEU A 14 0.99 2.86 -13.04
C LEU A 14 2.46 2.55 -13.32
N PRO A 15 3.13 1.78 -12.44
CA PRO A 15 4.42 1.18 -12.72
C PRO A 15 4.39 0.44 -14.07
N PRO A 16 5.49 0.44 -14.84
CA PRO A 16 5.57 -0.28 -16.10
C PRO A 16 5.03 -1.70 -16.00
N GLU A 17 4.14 -2.08 -16.91
CA GLU A 17 3.47 -3.39 -16.99
C GLU A 17 2.52 -3.76 -15.82
N LEU A 18 2.39 -2.91 -14.79
CA LEU A 18 1.34 -3.08 -13.79
C LEU A 18 0.00 -2.64 -14.39
N LYS A 19 -1.04 -3.45 -14.19
CA LYS A 19 -2.39 -3.23 -14.72
C LYS A 19 -3.37 -3.12 -13.56
N VAL A 20 -4.47 -2.39 -13.78
CA VAL A 20 -5.59 -2.30 -12.83
C VAL A 20 -6.12 -3.70 -12.45
N SER A 21 -6.14 -4.65 -13.40
CA SER A 21 -6.55 -6.03 -13.13
C SER A 21 -5.65 -6.76 -12.12
N HIS A 22 -4.36 -6.44 -12.06
CA HIS A 22 -3.45 -6.98 -11.04
C HIS A 22 -3.79 -6.41 -9.66
N ILE A 23 -4.05 -5.10 -9.57
CA ILE A 23 -4.41 -4.41 -8.32
C ILE A 23 -5.73 -4.96 -7.78
N ARG A 24 -6.73 -5.14 -8.65
CA ARG A 24 -8.02 -5.73 -8.28
C ARG A 24 -7.89 -7.11 -7.65
N LYS A 25 -7.21 -8.03 -8.32
CA LYS A 25 -6.98 -9.38 -7.79
C LYS A 25 -6.16 -9.36 -6.50
N ALA A 26 -5.24 -8.39 -6.38
CA ALA A 26 -4.48 -8.19 -5.15
C ALA A 26 -5.35 -7.69 -3.98
N VAL A 27 -6.29 -6.78 -4.21
CA VAL A 27 -7.28 -6.37 -3.20
C VAL A 27 -8.04 -7.58 -2.67
N GLU A 28 -8.59 -8.41 -3.56
CA GLU A 28 -9.34 -9.62 -3.17
C GLU A 28 -8.51 -10.60 -2.36
N TYR A 29 -7.24 -10.81 -2.77
CA TYR A 29 -6.28 -11.64 -2.06
C TYR A 29 -6.00 -11.08 -0.66
N ILE A 30 -5.62 -9.81 -0.55
CA ILE A 30 -5.25 -9.18 0.73
C ILE A 30 -6.41 -9.25 1.70
N GLU A 31 -7.62 -8.89 1.28
CA GLU A 31 -8.79 -8.92 2.16
C GLU A 31 -9.13 -10.33 2.63
N ARG A 32 -8.92 -11.36 1.79
CA ARG A 32 -9.08 -12.76 2.21
C ARG A 32 -8.08 -13.13 3.30
N GLU A 33 -6.78 -13.00 3.03
CA GLU A 33 -5.75 -13.46 3.96
C GLU A 33 -5.72 -12.62 5.25
N ALA A 34 -5.99 -11.31 5.15
CA ALA A 34 -6.01 -10.43 6.31
C ALA A 34 -7.23 -10.66 7.20
N THR A 35 -8.36 -11.11 6.64
CA THR A 35 -9.57 -11.44 7.41
C THR A 35 -9.29 -12.54 8.43
N ASP A 36 -8.51 -13.55 8.05
CA ASP A 36 -8.18 -14.69 8.90
C ASP A 36 -7.21 -14.32 10.04
N LEU A 37 -6.56 -13.16 9.96
CA LEU A 37 -5.60 -12.66 10.94
C LEU A 37 -6.05 -11.38 11.65
N VAL A 38 -7.33 -11.03 11.58
CA VAL A 38 -7.84 -9.75 12.12
C VAL A 38 -7.59 -9.58 13.62
N GLU A 39 -7.49 -10.67 14.39
CA GLU A 39 -7.14 -10.59 15.82
C GLU A 39 -5.77 -9.93 16.05
N VAL A 40 -4.81 -10.12 15.14
CA VAL A 40 -3.50 -9.46 15.22
C VAL A 40 -3.63 -7.94 15.11
N TYR A 41 -4.68 -7.42 14.47
CA TYR A 41 -4.94 -5.98 14.46
C TYR A 41 -5.29 -5.45 15.85
N PHE A 42 -6.14 -6.17 16.58
CA PHE A 42 -6.59 -5.76 17.92
C PHE A 42 -5.47 -5.88 18.95
N GLU A 43 -4.58 -6.85 18.79
CA GLU A 43 -3.41 -7.02 19.65
C GLU A 43 -2.26 -6.08 19.27
N GLN A 44 -1.94 -5.97 17.98
CA GLN A 44 -0.76 -5.27 17.47
C GLN A 44 -1.00 -4.63 16.09
N ALA A 45 -1.77 -3.55 16.04
CA ALA A 45 -2.13 -2.85 14.81
C ALA A 45 -0.93 -2.49 13.89
N ASN A 46 0.23 -2.15 14.47
CA ASN A 46 1.45 -1.88 13.70
C ASN A 46 1.98 -3.12 12.98
N VAL A 47 2.01 -4.27 13.66
CA VAL A 47 2.40 -5.56 13.03
C VAL A 47 1.40 -5.92 11.95
N PHE A 48 0.10 -5.73 12.22
CA PHE A 48 -0.94 -5.98 11.24
C PHE A 48 -0.80 -5.13 9.97
N SER A 49 -0.41 -3.86 10.09
CA SER A 49 -0.14 -3.00 8.92
C SER A 49 1.01 -3.55 8.06
N GLY A 50 2.03 -4.14 8.70
CA GLY A 50 3.11 -4.87 8.04
C GLY A 50 2.61 -6.11 7.32
N LEU A 51 1.73 -6.90 7.95
CA LEU A 51 1.10 -8.08 7.32
C LEU A 51 0.31 -7.72 6.07
N VAL A 52 -0.49 -6.65 6.11
CA VAL A 52 -1.21 -6.14 4.93
C VAL A 52 -0.24 -5.79 3.79
N GLY A 53 0.87 -5.11 4.11
CA GLY A 53 1.93 -4.84 3.14
C GLY A 53 2.52 -6.13 2.53
N ILE A 54 2.84 -7.11 3.37
CA ILE A 54 3.38 -8.43 2.97
C ILE A 54 2.39 -9.20 2.08
N PHE A 55 1.10 -9.19 2.41
CA PHE A 55 0.07 -9.80 1.56
C PHE A 55 -0.01 -9.11 0.19
N GLY A 56 0.15 -7.78 0.14
CA GLY A 56 0.30 -7.05 -1.13
C GLY A 56 1.50 -7.52 -1.94
N VAL A 57 2.66 -7.74 -1.30
CA VAL A 57 3.84 -8.31 -1.97
C VAL A 57 3.55 -9.71 -2.51
N ARG A 58 2.94 -10.58 -1.71
CA ARG A 58 2.58 -11.96 -2.11
C ARG A 58 1.62 -11.95 -3.30
N ALA A 59 0.57 -11.15 -3.23
CA ALA A 59 -0.42 -11.01 -4.29
C ALA A 59 0.22 -10.56 -5.60
N LEU A 60 0.96 -9.46 -5.59
CA LEU A 60 1.58 -8.91 -6.79
C LEU A 60 2.68 -9.83 -7.35
N HIS A 61 3.44 -10.48 -6.50
CA HIS A 61 4.41 -11.49 -6.94
C HIS A 61 3.74 -12.63 -7.73
N SER A 62 2.57 -13.08 -7.30
CA SER A 62 1.83 -14.13 -8.00
C SER A 62 1.08 -13.63 -9.23
N LEU A 63 0.51 -12.43 -9.17
CA LEU A 63 -0.50 -11.96 -10.12
C LEU A 63 -0.01 -10.91 -11.13
N SER A 64 1.23 -10.41 -10.99
CA SER A 64 1.77 -9.36 -11.84
C SER A 64 3.20 -9.67 -12.35
N PRO A 65 3.73 -8.89 -13.30
CA PRO A 65 5.13 -8.96 -13.72
C PRO A 65 6.16 -8.55 -12.66
N TYR A 66 5.74 -7.90 -11.57
CA TYR A 66 6.61 -7.53 -10.46
C TYR A 66 6.84 -8.73 -9.56
N LYS A 67 8.10 -9.15 -9.40
CA LYS A 67 8.49 -10.34 -8.65
C LYS A 67 9.41 -10.00 -7.50
N LYS A 68 9.34 -10.81 -6.44
CA LYS A 68 10.38 -10.86 -5.42
C LYS A 68 11.69 -11.26 -6.07
N HIS A 69 12.79 -10.80 -5.48
CA HIS A 69 14.10 -11.28 -5.83
C HIS A 69 14.22 -12.80 -5.58
N LYS A 70 15.04 -13.49 -6.38
CA LYS A 70 15.19 -14.96 -6.35
C LYS A 70 15.78 -15.50 -5.04
N HIS A 71 16.53 -14.68 -4.31
CA HIS A 71 17.15 -15.05 -3.03
C HIS A 71 16.31 -14.48 -1.87
N PRO A 72 15.41 -15.29 -1.27
CA PRO A 72 14.39 -14.83 -0.32
C PRO A 72 14.96 -14.40 1.04
N ASP A 73 16.13 -14.93 1.41
CA ASP A 73 16.91 -14.58 2.58
C ASP A 73 17.33 -13.10 2.58
N VAL A 74 17.56 -12.53 1.40
CA VAL A 74 17.94 -11.12 1.23
C VAL A 74 16.73 -10.24 0.88
N ALA A 75 15.68 -10.81 0.27
CA ALA A 75 14.59 -10.07 -0.36
C ALA A 75 13.68 -9.31 0.63
N GLN A 76 13.40 -9.86 1.82
CA GLN A 76 12.53 -9.18 2.80
C GLN A 76 13.26 -8.13 3.66
N GLN A 77 14.59 -8.05 3.53
CA GLN A 77 15.42 -7.16 4.34
C GLN A 77 15.86 -5.91 3.59
N ARG A 78 15.46 -5.75 2.32
CA ARG A 78 15.94 -4.69 1.44
C ARG A 78 14.82 -4.10 0.59
N PHE A 79 14.97 -2.83 0.25
CA PHE A 79 14.18 -2.19 -0.78
C PHE A 79 14.70 -2.59 -2.18
N PRO A 80 13.83 -2.69 -3.20
CA PRO A 80 12.36 -2.71 -3.10
C PRO A 80 11.84 -4.11 -2.76
N ASP A 81 10.63 -4.19 -2.19
CA ASP A 81 9.93 -5.46 -1.98
C ASP A 81 9.78 -6.28 -3.28
N LEU A 82 9.53 -5.59 -4.39
CA LEU A 82 9.33 -6.16 -5.71
C LEU A 82 10.06 -5.37 -6.79
N SER A 83 10.39 -6.05 -7.89
CA SER A 83 10.89 -5.39 -9.08
C SER A 83 10.37 -6.04 -10.36
N LEU A 84 10.35 -5.29 -11.45
CA LEU A 84 9.93 -5.83 -12.75
C LEU A 84 10.84 -7.00 -13.16
N GLY A 85 10.28 -8.21 -13.21
CA GLY A 85 11.03 -9.44 -13.48
C GLY A 85 11.93 -9.95 -12.33
N GLY A 86 11.89 -9.35 -11.14
CA GLY A 86 12.61 -9.86 -9.95
C GLY A 86 14.12 -9.58 -9.93
N LYS A 87 14.55 -8.47 -10.55
CA LYS A 87 15.93 -7.97 -10.50
C LYS A 87 16.34 -7.53 -9.08
N LEU A 88 17.61 -7.76 -8.74
CA LEU A 88 18.20 -7.40 -7.43
C LEU A 88 18.35 -5.88 -7.25
N ASN A 89 18.87 -5.19 -8.29
CA ASN A 89 19.13 -3.75 -8.26
C ASN A 89 18.40 -3.07 -9.43
N PRO A 90 17.05 -3.02 -9.40
CA PRO A 90 16.29 -2.39 -10.48
C PRO A 90 16.49 -0.86 -10.47
N PRO A 91 16.36 -0.19 -11.63
CA PRO A 91 16.18 1.26 -11.63
C PRO A 91 14.89 1.64 -10.90
N PRO A 92 14.77 2.86 -10.32
CA PRO A 92 13.60 3.29 -9.55
C PRO A 92 12.26 3.09 -10.28
N LYS A 93 12.23 3.31 -11.61
CA LYS A 93 11.03 3.12 -12.44
C LYS A 93 10.54 1.66 -12.50
N GLN A 94 11.38 0.70 -12.14
CA GLN A 94 11.09 -0.75 -12.10
C GLN A 94 11.06 -1.29 -10.66
N ALA A 95 11.25 -0.44 -9.66
CA ALA A 95 11.20 -0.77 -8.24
C ALA A 95 9.78 -0.51 -7.70
N LEU A 96 9.22 -1.47 -6.97
CA LEU A 96 7.89 -1.37 -6.38
C LEU A 96 7.90 -1.83 -4.92
N GLU A 97 7.57 -0.91 -4.03
CA GLU A 97 7.42 -1.14 -2.60
C GLU A 97 5.94 -1.27 -2.22
N SER A 98 5.62 -2.21 -1.33
CA SER A 98 4.25 -2.48 -0.87
C SER A 98 4.10 -2.08 0.60
N LYS A 99 3.10 -1.23 0.90
CA LYS A 99 2.86 -0.74 2.26
C LYS A 99 1.39 -0.84 2.65
N GLY A 100 1.10 -1.37 3.84
CA GLY A 100 -0.23 -1.33 4.44
C GLY A 100 -0.35 -0.19 5.44
N THR A 101 -1.48 0.51 5.48
CA THR A 101 -1.77 1.52 6.51
C THR A 101 -3.25 1.79 6.66
N THR A 102 -3.72 2.19 7.85
CA THR A 102 -5.09 2.70 8.05
C THR A 102 -5.21 4.20 7.78
N ARG A 103 -4.08 4.92 7.76
CA ARG A 103 -4.08 6.39 7.65
C ARG A 103 -4.43 6.80 6.22
N PRO A 104 -5.33 7.78 5.98
CA PRO A 104 -5.70 8.19 4.62
C PRO A 104 -4.61 8.94 3.83
N TRP A 105 -3.74 9.66 4.55
CA TRP A 105 -2.77 10.59 3.96
C TRP A 105 -1.41 10.50 4.66
N ALA A 106 -1.04 9.32 5.14
CA ALA A 106 0.29 9.11 5.69
C ALA A 106 0.88 7.82 5.13
N LEU A 107 2.20 7.81 5.02
CA LEU A 107 3.01 6.65 4.69
C LEU A 107 4.30 6.77 5.49
N GLN A 108 4.64 5.69 6.19
CA GLN A 108 5.92 5.56 6.88
C GLN A 108 6.74 4.47 6.21
N SER A 109 8.04 4.70 6.10
CA SER A 109 9.00 3.78 5.51
C SER A 109 10.29 3.79 6.32
N HIS A 110 10.97 2.65 6.36
CA HIS A 110 12.31 2.56 6.94
C HIS A 110 13.41 3.06 5.99
N TYR A 111 13.03 3.35 4.74
CA TYR A 111 13.92 3.80 3.69
C TYR A 111 13.30 4.97 2.90
N ASN A 112 14.11 5.92 2.47
CA ASN A 112 13.74 7.07 1.64
C ASN A 112 14.08 6.86 0.15
N HIS A 113 13.98 5.63 -0.34
CA HIS A 113 14.40 5.29 -1.68
C HIS A 113 13.42 5.80 -2.75
N PRO A 114 13.93 6.24 -3.91
CA PRO A 114 13.09 6.55 -5.05
C PRO A 114 12.52 5.27 -5.67
N GLY A 115 11.25 5.31 -6.07
CA GLY A 115 10.58 4.19 -6.73
C GLY A 115 9.06 4.29 -6.67
N TRP A 116 8.38 3.26 -7.14
CA TRP A 116 6.94 3.16 -6.99
C TRP A 116 6.57 2.62 -5.62
N TYR A 117 5.50 3.19 -5.05
CA TYR A 117 4.90 2.76 -3.80
C TYR A 117 3.43 2.44 -4.05
N ILE A 118 3.06 1.19 -3.79
CA ILE A 118 1.66 0.79 -3.71
C ILE A 118 1.23 0.73 -2.25
N VAL A 119 0.27 1.58 -1.90
CA VAL A 119 -0.19 1.77 -0.53
C VAL A 119 -1.60 1.22 -0.40
N TRP A 120 -1.73 0.12 0.34
CA TRP A 120 -2.98 -0.55 0.64
C TRP A 120 -3.60 0.11 1.87
N ARG A 121 -4.59 0.98 1.64
CA ARG A 121 -5.32 1.62 2.73
C ARG A 121 -6.49 0.75 3.15
N TYR A 122 -6.41 0.24 4.36
CA TYR A 122 -7.39 -0.69 4.90
C TYR A 122 -8.15 -0.11 6.07
N LEU A 123 -9.30 -0.71 6.34
CA LEU A 123 -10.06 -0.55 7.57
C LEU A 123 -10.41 -1.94 8.11
N VAL A 124 -10.71 -1.99 9.40
CA VAL A 124 -11.17 -3.21 10.08
C VAL A 124 -12.65 -3.04 10.38
N ASP A 125 -13.44 -4.02 9.94
CA ASP A 125 -14.89 -4.08 10.05
C ASP A 125 -15.29 -5.46 10.60
N PRO A 126 -15.19 -5.68 11.92
CA PRO A 126 -15.46 -6.99 12.53
C PRO A 126 -16.89 -7.49 12.28
N ALA A 127 -17.83 -6.55 12.12
CA ALA A 127 -19.23 -6.83 11.82
C ALA A 127 -19.45 -7.23 10.36
N LYS A 128 -18.44 -7.09 9.49
CA LYS A 128 -18.47 -7.48 8.06
C LYS A 128 -19.62 -6.81 7.30
N ILE A 129 -19.97 -5.57 7.68
CA ILE A 129 -21.08 -4.78 7.14
C ILE A 129 -20.72 -4.24 5.75
N ILE A 130 -19.48 -3.80 5.57
CA ILE A 130 -19.00 -3.16 4.34
C ILE A 130 -18.91 -4.18 3.21
N LYS A 131 -18.30 -5.34 3.50
CA LYS A 131 -18.11 -6.43 2.56
C LYS A 131 -18.31 -7.77 3.26
N ALA A 132 -19.31 -8.52 2.80
CA ALA A 132 -19.68 -9.79 3.39
C ALA A 132 -18.48 -10.76 3.44
N GLY A 133 -18.30 -11.41 4.58
CA GLY A 133 -17.21 -12.35 4.80
C GLY A 133 -15.82 -11.71 4.95
N LYS A 134 -15.68 -10.38 4.93
CA LYS A 134 -14.40 -9.67 5.09
C LYS A 134 -14.40 -8.82 6.35
N SER A 135 -13.56 -9.18 7.31
CA SER A 135 -13.33 -8.34 8.51
C SER A 135 -12.30 -7.24 8.26
N VAL A 136 -11.62 -7.29 7.11
CA VAL A 136 -10.65 -6.31 6.66
C VAL A 136 -10.99 -5.93 5.23
N VAL A 137 -11.13 -4.63 4.99
CA VAL A 137 -11.48 -4.09 3.67
C VAL A 137 -10.38 -3.15 3.23
N ILE A 138 -9.84 -3.37 2.04
CA ILE A 138 -9.04 -2.36 1.36
C ILE A 138 -10.03 -1.34 0.83
N TRP A 139 -10.01 -0.13 1.39
CA TRP A 139 -10.94 0.92 0.97
C TRP A 139 -10.32 1.86 -0.06
N ARG A 140 -9.00 1.88 -0.17
CA ARG A 140 -8.29 2.68 -1.16
C ARG A 140 -6.92 2.09 -1.47
N VAL A 141 -6.48 2.21 -2.72
CA VAL A 141 -5.11 1.90 -3.14
C VAL A 141 -4.51 3.13 -3.81
N ASP A 142 -3.39 3.61 -3.27
CA ASP A 142 -2.58 4.62 -3.92
C ASP A 142 -1.39 3.98 -4.61
N VAL A 143 -1.05 4.48 -5.80
CA VAL A 143 0.11 4.05 -6.57
C VAL A 143 0.89 5.29 -6.98
N ALA A 144 1.90 5.65 -6.19
CA ALA A 144 2.66 6.87 -6.38
C ALA A 144 4.13 6.56 -6.70
N PHE A 145 4.71 7.29 -7.64
CA PHE A 145 6.16 7.32 -7.81
C PHE A 145 6.72 8.39 -6.87
N LEU A 146 7.51 7.97 -5.88
CA LEU A 146 8.14 8.87 -4.92
C LEU A 146 9.62 9.02 -5.26
N ARG A 147 10.12 10.24 -5.14
CA ARG A 147 11.54 10.59 -5.29
C ARG A 147 12.18 10.78 -3.93
N GLN A 148 13.51 10.84 -3.89
CA GLN A 148 14.24 11.00 -2.63
C GLN A 148 13.84 12.30 -1.90
N GLU A 149 13.62 13.39 -2.66
CA GLU A 149 13.22 14.69 -2.14
C GLU A 149 11.81 14.71 -1.51
N ASP A 150 10.95 13.74 -1.85
CA ASP A 150 9.60 13.60 -1.32
C ASP A 150 9.59 13.09 0.12
N TRP A 151 10.72 12.59 0.62
CA TRP A 151 10.84 12.07 1.97
C TRP A 151 11.32 13.14 2.95
N LYS A 152 10.79 13.08 4.17
CA LYS A 152 11.32 13.76 5.35
C LYS A 152 11.72 12.70 6.37
N TYR A 153 12.82 12.94 7.06
CA TYR A 153 13.21 12.12 8.19
C TYR A 153 12.29 12.43 9.39
N GLU A 154 11.78 11.39 10.05
CA GLU A 154 10.89 11.48 11.21
C GLU A 154 11.55 10.88 12.47
N GLY A 155 12.89 10.88 12.53
CA GLY A 155 13.67 10.12 13.51
C GLY A 155 13.23 10.21 14.97
N SER A 156 13.59 9.18 15.73
CA SER A 156 13.93 9.37 17.15
C SER A 156 15.26 10.13 17.23
N LYS A 157 15.57 10.78 18.36
CA LYS A 157 16.71 11.71 18.58
C LYS A 157 18.14 11.15 18.28
N ALA A 158 18.30 10.00 17.64
CA ALA A 158 19.57 9.38 17.29
C ALA A 158 19.91 9.59 15.80
N ALA A 159 20.75 10.59 15.54
CA ALA A 159 21.55 10.87 14.33
C ALA A 159 20.95 10.59 12.93
N GLU A 160 20.76 11.68 12.17
CA GLU A 160 20.54 11.65 10.71
C GLU A 160 21.77 11.11 9.96
N GLY A 161 21.57 10.28 8.94
CA GLY A 161 22.65 10.04 7.99
C GLY A 161 22.43 8.93 6.97
N ARG A 162 21.92 7.76 7.36
CA ARG A 162 21.74 6.62 6.44
C ARG A 162 20.58 5.75 6.90
N GLY A 163 19.56 5.58 6.07
CA GLY A 163 18.39 4.75 6.38
C GLY A 163 18.74 3.30 6.76
N GLY A 164 17.88 2.69 7.57
CA GLY A 164 18.03 1.37 8.19
C GLY A 164 16.80 1.06 9.04
N ARG A 165 16.67 -0.15 9.60
CA ARG A 165 15.49 -0.54 10.42
C ARG A 165 15.24 0.35 11.65
N THR A 166 16.22 1.17 12.04
CA THR A 166 16.16 2.16 13.12
C THR A 166 15.66 3.53 12.68
N HIS A 167 15.53 3.77 11.37
CA HIS A 167 15.10 5.04 10.80
C HIS A 167 13.63 4.98 10.41
N THR A 168 12.95 6.12 10.49
CA THR A 168 11.59 6.31 10.00
C THR A 168 11.56 7.55 9.14
N PHE A 169 11.00 7.40 7.94
CA PHE A 169 10.77 8.47 7.00
C PHE A 169 9.28 8.59 6.73
N GLY A 170 8.80 9.82 6.69
CA GLY A 170 7.46 10.17 6.24
C GLY A 170 7.52 10.84 4.87
N VAL A 171 6.39 10.86 4.18
CA VAL A 171 6.26 11.62 2.92
C VAL A 171 5.93 13.09 3.24
N LYS A 172 6.59 14.02 2.56
CA LYS A 172 6.29 15.46 2.59
C LYS A 172 5.00 15.72 1.81
N GLN A 173 4.13 16.59 2.34
CA GLN A 173 2.85 16.95 1.70
C GLN A 173 2.09 15.72 1.17
N PRO A 174 1.82 14.72 2.01
CA PRO A 174 1.33 13.42 1.55
C PRO A 174 -0.07 13.50 0.92
N ALA A 175 -0.91 14.45 1.32
CA ALA A 175 -2.20 14.69 0.68
C ALA A 175 -2.03 15.02 -0.81
N ASP A 176 -1.13 15.95 -1.12
CA ASP A 176 -0.85 16.36 -2.50
C ASP A 176 -0.22 15.21 -3.30
N ARG A 177 0.70 14.46 -2.69
CA ARG A 177 1.37 13.32 -3.34
C ARG A 177 0.46 12.15 -3.65
N PHE A 178 -0.49 11.84 -2.77
CA PHE A 178 -1.36 10.67 -2.93
C PHE A 178 -2.71 11.00 -3.58
N SER A 179 -3.15 12.25 -3.57
CA SER A 179 -4.49 12.60 -4.09
C SER A 179 -4.58 12.38 -5.59
N SER A 180 -3.52 12.64 -6.34
CA SER A 180 -3.45 12.35 -7.78
C SER A 180 -3.00 10.93 -8.11
N ALA A 181 -2.83 10.05 -7.12
CA ALA A 181 -2.24 8.72 -7.26
C ALA A 181 -3.24 7.59 -6.92
N ILE A 182 -4.53 7.91 -6.79
CA ILE A 182 -5.55 6.95 -6.36
C ILE A 182 -5.90 6.01 -7.52
N ALA A 183 -5.50 4.74 -7.39
CA ALA A 183 -5.80 3.68 -8.35
C ALA A 183 -7.12 2.97 -8.05
N TYR A 184 -7.51 2.92 -6.77
CA TYR A 184 -8.75 2.30 -6.32
C TYR A 184 -9.33 3.07 -5.12
N CYS A 185 -10.66 3.21 -5.10
CA CYS A 185 -11.43 3.60 -3.92
C CYS A 185 -12.69 2.75 -3.86
N HIS A 186 -12.97 2.13 -2.72
CA HIS A 186 -14.15 1.28 -2.56
C HIS A 186 -15.42 2.13 -2.75
N PRO A 187 -16.35 1.76 -3.65
CA PRO A 187 -17.48 2.61 -4.04
C PRO A 187 -18.39 3.04 -2.89
N LYS A 188 -18.50 2.22 -1.84
CA LYS A 188 -19.33 2.49 -0.67
C LYS A 188 -18.62 3.26 0.45
N ILE A 189 -17.36 3.64 0.28
CA ILE A 189 -16.56 4.29 1.32
C ILE A 189 -16.22 5.71 0.90
N VAL A 190 -16.47 6.65 1.80
CA VAL A 190 -16.11 8.06 1.66
C VAL A 190 -15.19 8.47 2.80
N LEU A 191 -14.35 9.47 2.55
CA LEU A 191 -13.54 10.07 3.60
C LEU A 191 -14.30 11.23 4.25
N ARG A 192 -14.75 11.07 5.49
CA ARG A 192 -15.37 12.13 6.30
C ARG A 192 -14.51 12.41 7.52
N GLN A 193 -14.19 13.68 7.77
CA GLN A 193 -13.33 14.09 8.90
C GLN A 193 -12.02 13.27 8.99
N SER A 194 -11.38 13.02 7.84
CA SER A 194 -10.16 12.20 7.74
C SER A 194 -10.30 10.75 8.22
N ARG A 195 -11.52 10.21 8.23
CA ARG A 195 -11.80 8.80 8.52
C ARG A 195 -12.56 8.15 7.36
N PRO A 196 -12.16 6.96 6.90
CA PRO A 196 -12.95 6.19 5.95
C PRO A 196 -14.23 5.72 6.65
N THR A 197 -15.38 6.04 6.07
CA THR A 197 -16.69 5.67 6.61
C THR A 197 -17.62 5.22 5.48
N LEU A 198 -18.66 4.46 5.83
CA LEU A 198 -19.70 4.10 4.87
C LEU A 198 -20.37 5.37 4.34
N ALA A 199 -20.59 5.40 3.03
CA ALA A 199 -21.47 6.39 2.44
C ALA A 199 -22.90 6.12 2.96
N ASN A 200 -23.41 6.98 3.84
CA ASN A 200 -24.83 6.95 4.20
C ASN A 200 -25.62 7.16 2.90
N GLY A 201 -26.38 6.14 2.50
CA GLY A 201 -26.80 5.91 1.12
C GLY A 201 -27.42 7.12 0.42
N VAL A 202 -26.81 7.52 -0.68
CA VAL A 202 -27.42 7.59 -2.02
C VAL A 202 -26.29 7.24 -2.99
N ALA A 203 -26.40 6.09 -3.65
CA ALA A 203 -25.58 5.76 -4.82
C ALA A 203 -26.29 6.31 -6.06
#